data_AF-A0A5M7BPJ1-F1
#
_entry.id   AF-A0A5M7BPJ1-F1
#
_cell.length_a   1.000
_cell.length_b   1.000
_cell.length_c   1.000
_cell.angle_alpha   90.00
_cell.angle_beta   90.00
_cell.angle_gamma   90.00
#
_symmetry.space_group_name_H-M   'P 1'
#
loop_
_entity.id
_entity.type
_entity.pdbx_description
1 polymer ?
#
loop_
_entity_poly.entity_id
_entity_poly.type
_entity_poly.pdbx_seq_one_letter_code
_entity_poly.pdbx_strand_id
1 'polypeptide(L)'
;MTSHPDADHVLRALRAQLRSTIPALIVRPDSIEVQALLVDLAKATDHAADLLAEAAPEALSALRRALDHAAAEQPEECAAELVAAHYHLST
;
A
#
# COMPACT_ATOMS: atom_id res chain seq x y z
N MET A 1 9.13 14.81 -20.48
CA MET A 1 8.97 13.90 -19.33
C MET A 1 8.46 12.58 -19.88
N THR A 2 9.33 11.60 -20.08
CA THR A 2 8.94 10.26 -20.51
C THR A 2 8.58 9.47 -19.26
N SER A 3 7.29 9.35 -18.96
CA SER A 3 6.83 8.33 -18.02
C SER A 3 7.34 6.98 -18.53
N HIS A 4 8.17 6.31 -17.74
CA HIS A 4 8.60 4.96 -18.08
C HIS A 4 7.35 4.07 -17.98
N PRO A 5 6.95 3.35 -19.05
CA PRO A 5 5.70 2.58 -19.06
C PRO A 5 5.62 1.56 -17.93
N ASP A 6 6.78 1.08 -17.45
CA ASP A 6 6.92 0.19 -16.31
C ASP A 6 6.58 0.86 -14.97
N ALA A 7 6.96 2.12 -14.79
CA ALA A 7 6.66 2.88 -13.57
C ALA A 7 5.15 3.10 -13.40
N ASP A 8 4.47 3.52 -14.47
CA ASP A 8 3.02 3.69 -14.43
C ASP A 8 2.31 2.35 -14.21
N HIS A 9 2.85 1.25 -14.72
CA HIS A 9 2.31 -0.08 -14.49
C HIS A 9 2.43 -0.49 -13.01
N VAL A 10 3.59 -0.29 -12.39
CA VAL A 10 3.84 -0.57 -10.97
C VAL A 10 2.90 0.25 -10.07
N LEU A 11 2.78 1.56 -10.31
CA LEU A 11 1.89 2.43 -9.52
C LEU A 11 0.41 2.08 -9.70
N ARG A 12 0.01 1.61 -10.89
CA ARG A 12 -1.36 1.10 -11.13
C ARG A 12 -1.61 -0.22 -10.39
N ALA A 13 -0.63 -1.12 -10.39
CA ALA A 13 -0.71 -2.39 -9.68
C ALA A 13 -0.85 -2.17 -8.16
N LEU A 14 -0.04 -1.29 -7.57
CA LEU A 14 -0.15 -0.91 -6.16
C LEU A 14 -1.53 -0.31 -5.82
N ARG A 15 -2.04 0.59 -6.66
CA ARG A 15 -3.40 1.14 -6.48
C ARG A 15 -4.47 0.06 -6.50
N ALA A 16 -4.38 -0.89 -7.42
CA ALA A 16 -5.33 -2.00 -7.52
C ALA A 16 -5.26 -2.91 -6.28
N GLN A 17 -4.06 -3.21 -5.80
CA GLN A 17 -3.85 -3.99 -4.59
C GLN A 17 -4.46 -3.28 -3.37
N LEU A 18 -4.17 -2.00 -3.15
CA LEU A 18 -4.74 -1.20 -2.07
C LEU A 18 -6.28 -1.19 -2.11
N ARG A 19 -6.88 -1.04 -3.29
CA ARG A 19 -8.33 -1.07 -3.48
C ARG A 19 -8.96 -2.39 -3.03
N SER A 20 -8.22 -3.50 -3.07
CA SER A 20 -8.67 -4.80 -2.58
C SER A 20 -8.34 -5.04 -1.10
N THR A 21 -7.17 -4.63 -0.63
CA THR A 21 -6.69 -4.85 0.73
C THR A 21 -7.47 -4.04 1.76
N ILE A 22 -7.74 -2.76 1.48
CA ILE A 22 -8.44 -1.85 2.40
C ILE A 22 -9.80 -2.40 2.87
N PRO A 23 -10.75 -2.74 1.98
CA PRO A 23 -12.04 -3.27 2.42
C PRO A 23 -11.91 -4.64 3.09
N ALA A 24 -10.95 -5.47 2.69
CA ALA A 24 -10.73 -6.77 3.32
C ALA A 24 -10.27 -6.60 4.79
N LEU A 25 -9.32 -5.69 5.02
CA LEU A 25 -8.80 -5.34 6.34
C LEU A 25 -9.90 -4.78 7.26
N ILE A 26 -10.76 -3.90 6.74
CA ILE A 26 -11.86 -3.30 7.52
C ILE A 26 -12.90 -4.37 7.94
N VAL A 27 -13.23 -5.30 7.05
CA VAL A 27 -14.31 -6.27 7.31
C VAL A 27 -13.82 -7.49 8.10
N ARG A 28 -12.58 -7.93 7.89
CA ARG A 28 -12.03 -9.16 8.49
C ARG A 28 -10.54 -9.01 8.85
N PRO A 29 -10.20 -8.13 9.80
CA PRO A 29 -8.81 -7.80 10.13
C PRO A 29 -7.98 -9.01 10.56
N ASP A 30 -8.59 -9.97 11.25
CA ASP A 30 -7.90 -11.14 11.81
C ASP A 30 -7.83 -12.34 10.84
N SER A 31 -8.24 -12.15 9.58
CA SER A 31 -8.25 -13.25 8.61
C SER A 31 -6.86 -13.53 8.03
N ILE A 32 -6.57 -14.82 7.82
CA ILE A 32 -5.32 -15.29 7.19
C ILE A 32 -5.18 -14.67 5.80
N GLU A 33 -6.29 -14.48 5.09
CA GLU A 33 -6.29 -13.82 3.78
C GLU A 33 -5.82 -12.36 3.87
N VAL A 34 -6.23 -11.59 4.88
CA VAL A 34 -5.77 -10.21 5.07
C VAL A 34 -4.28 -10.17 5.42
N GLN A 35 -3.81 -11.09 6.27
CA GLN A 35 -2.38 -11.20 6.57
C GLN A 35 -1.56 -11.49 5.30
N ALA A 36 -2.03 -12.39 4.44
CA ALA A 36 -1.37 -12.68 3.15
C ALA A 36 -1.34 -11.44 2.23
N LEU A 37 -2.45 -10.70 2.14
CA LEU A 37 -2.53 -9.47 1.35
C LEU A 37 -1.56 -8.39 1.84
N LEU A 38 -1.40 -8.25 3.17
CA LEU A 38 -0.46 -7.30 3.78
C LEU A 38 0.99 -7.70 3.55
N VAL A 39 1.32 -9.00 3.63
CA VAL A 39 2.65 -9.53 3.30
C VAL A 39 2.99 -9.26 1.83
N ASP A 40 2.07 -9.50 0.91
CA ASP A 40 2.30 -9.22 -0.50
C ASP A 40 2.37 -7.72 -0.80
N LEU A 41 1.65 -6.89 -0.04
CA LEU A 41 1.76 -5.43 -0.14
C LEU A 41 3.12 -4.93 0.35
N ALA A 42 3.67 -5.52 1.41
CA ALA A 42 5.02 -5.21 1.88
C ALA A 42 6.06 -5.49 0.79
N LYS A 43 6.02 -6.68 0.18
CA LYS A 43 6.91 -7.03 -0.94
C LYS A 43 6.79 -6.08 -2.12
N ALA A 44 5.56 -5.71 -2.49
CA ALA A 44 5.32 -4.78 -3.59
C ALA A 44 5.82 -3.36 -3.27
N THR A 45 5.67 -2.92 -2.02
CA THR A 45 6.17 -1.63 -1.54
C THR A 45 7.70 -1.59 -1.56
N ASP A 46 8.36 -2.65 -1.08
CA ASP A 46 9.82 -2.75 -1.10
C ASP A 46 10.36 -2.77 -2.52
N HIS A 47 9.73 -3.54 -3.41
CA HIS A 47 10.13 -3.59 -4.82
C HIS A 47 9.98 -2.23 -5.53
N ALA A 48 8.97 -1.45 -5.15
CA ALA A 48 8.68 -0.15 -5.73
C ALA A 48 9.29 1.03 -4.94
N ALA A 49 10.10 0.78 -3.91
CA ALA A 49 10.49 1.81 -2.95
C ALA A 49 11.21 3.01 -3.60
N ASP A 50 12.18 2.76 -4.48
CA ASP A 50 12.91 3.84 -5.16
C ASP A 50 11.98 4.65 -6.07
N LEU A 51 11.11 3.97 -6.83
CA LEU A 51 10.12 4.62 -7.68
C LEU A 51 9.14 5.47 -6.86
N LEU A 52 8.65 4.95 -5.74
CA LEU A 52 7.75 5.67 -4.85
C LEU A 52 8.45 6.85 -4.17
N ALA A 53 9.72 6.71 -3.81
CA ALA A 53 10.49 7.80 -3.22
C ALA A 53 10.63 8.99 -4.19
N GLU A 54 10.76 8.72 -5.48
CA GLU A 54 10.85 9.76 -6.52
C GLU A 54 9.48 10.32 -6.92
N ALA A 55 8.48 9.47 -7.11
CA ALA A 55 7.21 9.85 -7.73
C ALA A 55 6.09 10.16 -6.73
N ALA A 56 6.08 9.52 -5.55
CA ALA A 56 5.01 9.63 -4.56
C ALA A 56 5.53 9.36 -3.12
N PRO A 57 6.43 10.22 -2.58
CA PRO A 57 7.09 9.96 -1.30
C PRO A 57 6.11 9.93 -0.11
N GLU A 58 5.00 10.66 -0.19
CA GLU A 58 3.92 10.64 0.80
C GLU A 58 3.21 9.27 0.80
N ALA A 59 3.01 8.67 -0.38
CA ALA A 59 2.45 7.33 -0.49
C ALA A 59 3.39 6.29 0.10
N LEU A 60 4.71 6.40 -0.15
CA LEU A 60 5.70 5.50 0.47
C LEU A 60 5.68 5.59 1.99
N SER A 61 5.60 6.81 2.53
CA SER A 61 5.59 7.04 3.98
C SER A 61 4.31 6.51 4.64
N ALA A 62 3.16 6.65 3.99
CA ALA A 62 1.90 6.07 4.45
C ALA A 62 1.93 4.53 4.39
N LEU A 63 2.44 3.94 3.30
CA LEU A 63 2.59 2.49 3.19
C LEU A 63 3.48 1.90 4.30
N ARG A 64 4.61 2.55 4.60
CA ARG A 64 5.50 2.11 5.69
C ARG A 64 4.81 2.14 7.05
N ARG A 65 4.13 3.25 7.37
CA ARG A 65 3.34 3.35 8.62
C ARG A 65 2.24 2.30 8.70
N ALA A 66 1.53 2.06 7.59
CA ALA A 66 0.50 1.02 7.54
C ALA A 66 1.05 -0.37 7.87
N LEU A 67 2.23 -0.70 7.34
CA LEU A 67 2.90 -1.99 7.61
C LEU A 67 3.41 -2.09 9.05
N ASP A 68 3.90 -0.98 9.62
CA ASP A 68 4.27 -0.92 11.04
C ASP A 68 3.04 -1.15 11.95
N HIS A 69 1.90 -0.52 11.64
CA HIS A 69 0.64 -0.75 12.36
C HIS A 69 0.13 -2.18 12.20
N ALA A 70 0.23 -2.77 11.00
CA ALA A 70 -0.10 -4.17 10.79
C ALA A 70 0.74 -5.11 11.67
N ALA A 71 2.05 -4.86 11.76
CA ALA A 71 2.95 -5.63 12.61
C ALA A 71 2.66 -5.45 14.11
N ALA A 72 2.08 -4.31 14.49
CA ALA A 72 1.65 -4.01 15.85
C ALA A 72 0.19 -4.44 16.16
N GLU A 73 -0.46 -5.19 15.25
CA GLU A 73 -1.85 -5.64 15.39
C GLU A 73 -2.85 -4.49 15.58
N GLN A 74 -2.63 -3.38 14.86
CA GLN A 74 -3.44 -2.15 14.89
C GLN A 74 -4.21 -1.98 13.55
N PRO A 75 -5.34 -2.70 13.35
CA PRO A 75 -6.00 -2.76 12.05
C PRO A 75 -6.68 -1.44 11.64
N GLU A 76 -7.13 -0.61 12.59
CA GLU A 76 -7.79 0.67 12.29
C GLU A 76 -6.78 1.70 11.78
N GLU A 77 -5.64 1.83 12.46
CA GLU A 77 -4.52 2.68 12.08
C GLU A 77 -3.89 2.20 10.77
N CYS A 78 -3.72 0.88 10.61
CA CYS A 78 -3.28 0.28 9.36
C CYS A 78 -4.21 0.67 8.21
N ALA A 79 -5.53 0.51 8.37
CA ALA A 79 -6.51 0.87 7.35
C ALA A 79 -6.48 2.36 7.01
N ALA A 80 -6.35 3.24 8.01
CA ALA A 80 -6.27 4.68 7.80
C ALA A 80 -5.06 5.08 6.95
N GLU A 81 -3.89 4.50 7.23
CA GLU A 81 -2.66 4.75 6.47
C GLU A 81 -2.72 4.13 5.06
N LEU A 82 -3.35 2.97 4.88
CA LEU A 82 -3.58 2.39 3.54
C LEU A 82 -4.52 3.28 2.69
N VAL A 83 -5.54 3.89 3.29
CA VAL A 83 -6.40 4.87 2.61
C VAL A 83 -5.61 6.11 2.22
N ALA A 84 -4.75 6.63 3.11
CA ALA A 84 -3.89 7.77 2.81
C ALA A 84 -2.92 7.46 1.66
N ALA A 85 -2.28 6.29 1.67
CA ALA A 85 -1.43 5.84 0.57
C ALA A 85 -2.20 5.77 -0.76
N HIS A 86 -3.41 5.22 -0.75
CA HIS A 86 -4.24 5.13 -1.95
C HIS A 86 -4.62 6.50 -2.52
N TYR A 87 -4.92 7.46 -1.64
CA TYR A 87 -5.18 8.85 -2.02
C TYR A 87 -3.97 9.47 -2.73
N HIS A 88 -2.78 9.40 -2.12
CA HIS A 88 -1.55 9.98 -2.67
C HIS A 88 -1.13 9.35 -4.01
N LEU A 89 -1.43 8.07 -4.25
CA LEU A 89 -1.16 7.44 -5.55
C LEU A 89 -2.17 7.80 -6.64
N SER A 90 -3.31 8.38 -6.26
CA SER A 90 -4.41 8.72 -7.17
C SER A 90 -4.46 10.19 -7.57
N THR A 91 -3.66 11.03 -6.90
CA THR A 91 -3.46 12.46 -7.20
C THR A 91 -2.26 12.66 -8.12
#